data_AF-M7WAG2-F1
#
_entry.id   AF-M7WAG2-F1
#
_cell.length_a   1.000
_cell.length_b   1.000
_cell.length_c   1.000
_cell.angle_alpha   90.00
_cell.angle_beta   90.00
_cell.angle_gamma   90.00
#
_symmetry.space_group_name_H-M   'P 1'
#
loop_
_entity.id
_entity.type
_entity.pdbx_description
1 polymer ?
#
loop_
_entity_poly.entity_id
_entity_poly.type
_entity_poly.pdbx_seq_one_letter_code
_entity_poly.pdbx_strand_id
1 'polypeptide(L)'
;MSLIESCIKNDFHEIINIIENGANYLDIDENGNTPFHYLKVIPPTTPKLTACDPTLFKIFKTRRDIETDAIFNYQNGFTHIHSSIIIPHCPSLKLDVSETSAQIFIEWCYCKSSPTLEKMAPFCSVKKSMELLCCYEANSCWKYLEDFSISLSHLLPDVSIEYLRYFENNDLIDNHPILFEKITQIFFATFNSQGGDDFINDLSQPLLLRCLHSLSQLHQ
;
A
#
# COMPACT_ATOMS: atom_id res chain seq x y z
N MET A 1 16.86 -14.79 -25.88
CA MET A 1 17.54 -13.65 -25.24
C MET A 1 17.85 -14.05 -23.82
N SER A 2 18.95 -13.61 -23.20
CA SER A 2 19.17 -13.91 -21.78
C SER A 2 18.23 -13.08 -20.90
N LEU A 3 17.99 -13.51 -19.65
CA LEU A 3 17.15 -12.75 -18.72
C LEU A 3 17.72 -11.33 -18.49
N ILE A 4 19.04 -11.23 -18.29
CA ILE A 4 19.77 -9.96 -18.14
C ILE A 4 19.58 -9.07 -19.38
N GLU A 5 19.76 -9.60 -20.59
CA GLU A 5 19.57 -8.84 -21.83
C GLU A 5 18.15 -8.28 -21.96
N SER A 6 17.16 -9.06 -21.50
CA SER A 6 15.75 -8.66 -21.49
C SER A 6 15.49 -7.55 -20.47
N CYS A 7 16.08 -7.65 -19.27
CA CYS A 7 16.03 -6.62 -18.24
C CYS A 7 16.67 -5.30 -18.69
N ILE A 8 17.84 -5.34 -19.35
CA ILE A 8 18.50 -4.14 -19.88
C ILE A 8 17.61 -3.38 -20.89
N LYS A 9 16.81 -4.12 -21.66
CA LYS A 9 15.88 -3.58 -22.66
C LYS A 9 14.52 -3.19 -22.07
N ASN A 10 14.26 -3.46 -20.79
CA ASN A 10 12.93 -3.40 -20.18
C ASN A 10 11.86 -4.18 -20.98
N ASP A 11 12.24 -5.32 -21.58
CA ASP A 11 11.29 -6.16 -22.33
C ASP A 11 10.51 -7.06 -21.35
N PHE A 12 9.50 -6.48 -20.68
CA PHE A 12 8.73 -7.18 -19.66
C PHE A 12 8.04 -8.44 -20.19
N HIS A 13 7.63 -8.46 -21.46
CA HIS A 13 7.01 -9.65 -22.07
C HIS A 13 7.99 -10.82 -22.17
N GLU A 14 9.21 -10.57 -22.65
CA GLU A 14 10.24 -11.60 -22.70
C GLU A 14 10.70 -12.00 -21.29
N ILE A 15 10.87 -11.05 -20.36
CA ILE A 15 11.25 -11.34 -18.96
C ILE A 15 10.25 -12.31 -18.33
N ILE A 16 8.95 -12.03 -18.46
CA ILE A 16 7.88 -12.88 -17.94
C ILE A 16 7.97 -14.28 -18.55
N ASN A 17 8.03 -14.38 -19.88
CA ASN A 17 8.13 -15.66 -20.60
C ASN A 17 9.36 -16.47 -20.14
N ILE A 18 10.52 -15.84 -19.95
CA ILE A 18 11.72 -16.51 -19.47
C ILE A 18 11.53 -17.07 -18.04
N ILE A 19 10.91 -16.30 -17.13
CA ILE A 19 10.65 -16.73 -15.75
C ILE A 19 9.62 -17.85 -15.70
N GLU A 20 8.55 -17.77 -16.49
CA GLU A 20 7.53 -18.82 -16.59
C GLU A 20 8.10 -20.15 -17.10
N ASN A 21 9.12 -20.09 -17.96
CA ASN A 21 9.86 -21.26 -18.43
C ASN A 21 10.87 -21.82 -17.40
N GLY A 22 10.89 -21.30 -16.17
CA GLY A 22 11.68 -21.82 -15.05
C GLY A 22 13.11 -21.29 -14.99
N ALA A 23 13.41 -20.16 -15.63
CA ALA A 23 14.71 -19.52 -15.47
C ALA A 23 14.94 -19.06 -14.03
N ASN A 24 16.18 -19.24 -13.55
CA ASN A 24 16.56 -18.75 -12.23
C ASN A 24 16.81 -17.23 -12.28
N TYR A 25 15.81 -16.46 -11.83
CA TYR A 25 15.89 -15.00 -11.76
C TYR A 25 16.70 -14.47 -10.57
N LEU A 26 17.28 -15.37 -9.77
CA LEU A 26 18.16 -15.05 -8.65
C LEU A 26 19.65 -15.31 -8.97
N ASP A 27 19.95 -15.76 -10.19
CA ASP A 27 21.33 -15.96 -10.63
C ASP A 27 22.09 -14.63 -10.63
N ILE A 28 23.21 -14.58 -9.90
CA ILE A 28 24.10 -13.44 -9.88
C ILE A 28 25.12 -13.52 -11.01
N ASP A 29 25.39 -12.40 -11.65
CA ASP A 29 26.43 -12.29 -12.67
C ASP A 29 27.84 -12.11 -12.07
N GLU A 30 28.83 -11.89 -12.94
CA GLU A 30 30.23 -11.66 -12.52
C GLU A 30 30.43 -10.39 -11.66
N ASN A 31 29.46 -9.48 -11.65
CA ASN A 31 29.44 -8.27 -10.83
C ASN A 31 28.68 -8.46 -9.51
N GLY A 32 28.10 -9.65 -9.28
CA GLY A 32 27.26 -9.95 -8.12
C GLY A 32 25.83 -9.46 -8.25
N ASN A 33 25.38 -9.02 -9.43
CA ASN A 33 24.05 -8.48 -9.64
C ASN A 33 23.07 -9.57 -10.08
N THR A 34 21.88 -9.59 -9.50
CA THR A 34 20.73 -10.33 -10.06
C THR A 34 20.22 -9.65 -11.34
N PRO A 35 19.48 -10.34 -12.22
CA PRO A 35 19.02 -9.77 -13.49
C PRO A 35 18.17 -8.50 -13.32
N PHE A 36 17.39 -8.42 -12.24
CA PHE A 36 16.53 -7.28 -11.98
C PHE A 36 17.28 -5.98 -11.64
N HIS A 37 18.56 -6.03 -11.25
CA HIS A 37 19.40 -4.83 -11.09
C HIS A 37 19.51 -3.99 -12.36
N TYR A 38 19.29 -4.62 -13.52
CA TYR A 38 19.40 -3.97 -14.82
C TYR A 38 18.09 -3.36 -15.32
N LEU A 39 16.97 -3.56 -14.60
CA LEU A 39 15.70 -2.92 -14.93
C LEU A 39 15.78 -1.41 -14.73
N LYS A 40 15.16 -0.65 -15.63
CA LYS A 40 15.04 0.81 -15.50
C LYS A 40 13.59 1.18 -15.26
N VAL A 41 13.17 1.12 -14.00
CA VAL A 41 11.82 1.49 -13.59
C VAL A 41 11.82 2.91 -13.03
N ILE A 42 10.93 3.76 -13.54
CA ILE A 42 10.76 5.14 -13.07
C ILE A 42 9.75 5.11 -11.91
N PRO A 43 10.12 5.60 -10.72
CA PRO A 43 9.17 5.68 -9.61
C PRO A 43 8.09 6.72 -9.91
N PRO A 44 6.83 6.50 -9.46
CA PRO A 44 5.75 7.45 -9.66
C PRO A 44 5.98 8.72 -8.84
N THR A 45 5.34 9.82 -9.23
CA THR A 45 5.39 11.05 -8.44
C THR A 45 4.80 10.83 -7.05
N THR A 46 5.52 11.22 -6.01
CA THR A 46 5.04 11.17 -4.62
C THR A 46 3.79 12.06 -4.45
N PRO A 47 2.66 11.49 -4.00
CA PRO A 47 1.45 12.26 -3.75
C PRO A 47 1.65 13.33 -2.66
N LYS A 48 0.90 14.42 -2.76
CA LYS A 48 0.84 15.41 -1.67
C LYS A 48 -0.31 15.04 -0.74
N LEU A 49 0.03 14.61 0.47
CA LEU A 49 -0.95 14.38 1.52
C LEU A 49 -1.53 15.71 2.02
N THR A 50 -2.84 15.72 2.25
CA THR A 50 -3.51 16.88 2.85
C THR A 50 -3.08 16.97 4.31
N ALA A 51 -2.52 18.12 4.71
CA ALA A 51 -2.13 18.33 6.09
C ALA A 51 -3.37 18.39 6.98
N CYS A 52 -3.24 17.84 8.19
CA CYS A 52 -4.30 17.90 9.19
C CYS A 52 -4.56 19.35 9.62
N ASP A 53 -5.81 19.81 9.44
CA ASP A 53 -6.23 21.12 9.96
C ASP A 53 -6.19 21.08 11.51
N PRO A 54 -5.33 21.88 12.17
CA PRO A 54 -5.18 21.83 13.63
C PRO A 54 -6.46 22.21 14.38
N THR A 55 -7.31 23.06 13.79
CA THR A 55 -8.59 23.49 14.36
C THR A 55 -9.59 22.35 14.30
N LEU A 56 -9.75 21.71 13.15
CA LEU A 56 -10.62 20.53 13.00
C LEU A 56 -10.15 19.39 13.90
N PHE A 57 -8.85 19.18 14.00
CA PHE A 57 -8.28 18.15 14.87
C PHE A 57 -8.52 18.44 16.35
N LYS A 58 -8.42 19.71 16.78
CA LYS A 58 -8.75 20.10 18.15
C LYS A 58 -10.24 19.89 18.46
N ILE A 59 -11.12 20.22 17.50
CA ILE A 59 -12.57 19.98 17.63
C ILE A 59 -12.84 18.48 17.74
N PHE A 60 -12.22 17.66 16.89
CA PHE A 60 -12.29 16.19 16.94
C PHE A 60 -11.90 15.68 18.33
N LYS A 61 -10.72 16.06 18.84
CA LYS A 61 -10.26 15.64 20.18
C LYS A 61 -11.24 16.04 21.27
N THR A 62 -11.73 17.27 21.23
CA THR A 62 -12.67 17.78 22.23
C THR A 62 -13.97 16.98 22.23
N ARG A 63 -14.53 16.70 21.05
CA ARG A 63 -15.74 15.86 20.92
C ARG A 63 -15.48 14.44 21.37
N ARG A 64 -14.35 13.86 20.96
CA ARG A 64 -13.94 12.51 21.36
C ARG A 64 -13.88 12.39 22.87
N ASP A 65 -13.22 13.33 23.54
CA ASP A 65 -13.02 13.31 24.98
C ASP A 65 -14.36 13.46 25.75
N ILE A 66 -15.33 14.20 25.19
CA ILE A 66 -16.69 14.36 25.76
C ILE A 66 -17.59 13.14 25.49
N GLU A 67 -17.44 12.47 24.34
CA GLU A 67 -18.29 11.37 23.86
C GLU A 67 -17.65 9.98 24.06
N THR A 68 -16.56 9.87 24.83
CA THR A 68 -15.62 8.73 24.87
C THR A 68 -16.27 7.35 25.04
N ASP A 69 -17.33 7.23 25.85
CA ASP A 69 -18.01 5.94 26.07
C ASP A 69 -18.96 5.53 24.93
N ALA A 70 -19.20 6.39 23.93
CA ALA A 70 -20.20 6.16 22.88
C ALA A 70 -19.62 5.96 21.47
N ILE A 71 -18.35 6.29 21.23
CA ILE A 71 -17.81 6.39 19.86
C ILE A 71 -17.63 5.03 19.21
N PHE A 72 -17.00 4.10 19.93
CA PHE A 72 -16.73 2.76 19.46
C PHE A 72 -17.43 1.74 20.33
N ASN A 73 -18.07 0.77 19.71
CA ASN A 73 -18.52 -0.44 20.38
C ASN A 73 -18.10 -1.65 19.54
N TYR A 74 -17.34 -2.56 20.15
CA TYR A 74 -16.86 -3.76 19.46
C TYR A 74 -17.79 -4.94 19.72
N GLN A 75 -18.49 -5.40 18.68
CA GLN A 75 -19.43 -6.51 18.76
C GLN A 75 -19.30 -7.43 17.55
N ASN A 76 -19.13 -8.72 17.81
CA ASN A 76 -19.11 -9.77 16.78
C ASN A 76 -18.09 -9.55 15.64
N GLY A 77 -16.92 -8.98 15.93
CA GLY A 77 -15.90 -8.70 14.92
C GLY A 77 -15.92 -7.26 14.38
N PHE A 78 -17.05 -6.57 14.52
CA PHE A 78 -17.26 -5.25 13.95
C PHE A 78 -17.07 -4.13 14.96
N THR A 79 -16.50 -3.02 14.50
CA THR A 79 -16.47 -1.76 15.22
C THR A 79 -17.65 -0.90 14.77
N HIS A 80 -18.58 -0.63 15.69
CA HIS A 80 -19.69 0.27 15.49
C HIS A 80 -19.25 1.71 15.74
N ILE A 81 -19.56 2.62 14.82
CA ILE A 81 -19.28 4.05 14.96
C ILE A 81 -20.57 4.81 15.23
N HIS A 82 -20.58 5.64 16.27
CA HIS A 82 -21.76 6.43 16.64
C HIS A 82 -22.19 7.38 15.52
N SER A 83 -23.51 7.50 15.32
CA SER A 83 -24.07 8.30 14.23
C SER A 83 -23.72 9.79 14.31
N SER A 84 -23.48 10.34 15.51
CA SER A 84 -23.05 11.75 15.72
C SER A 84 -21.77 12.13 14.98
N ILE A 85 -20.94 11.14 14.63
CA ILE A 85 -19.64 11.30 13.97
C ILE A 85 -19.76 11.32 12.44
N ILE A 86 -20.84 10.77 11.88
CA ILE A 86 -21.01 10.52 10.42
C ILE A 86 -22.35 11.08 9.89
N ILE A 87 -22.73 12.29 10.32
CA ILE A 87 -23.99 12.91 9.86
C ILE A 87 -23.67 13.75 8.62
N PRO A 88 -23.99 13.33 7.37
CA PRO A 88 -25.27 12.74 6.94
C PRO A 88 -25.18 11.50 6.00
N HIS A 89 -24.05 10.79 5.91
CA HIS A 89 -23.84 9.82 4.81
C HIS A 89 -24.04 8.35 5.18
N CYS A 90 -23.85 7.95 6.45
CA CYS A 90 -23.93 6.54 6.84
C CYS A 90 -24.46 6.37 8.27
N PRO A 91 -25.80 6.39 8.49
CA PRO A 91 -26.37 6.06 9.79
C PRO A 91 -26.02 4.62 10.16
N SER A 92 -25.45 4.41 11.35
CA SER A 92 -25.04 3.10 11.87
C SER A 92 -23.94 2.39 11.05
N LEU A 93 -22.90 3.13 10.65
CA LEU A 93 -21.71 2.55 10.02
C LEU A 93 -21.10 1.47 10.93
N LYS A 94 -20.91 0.29 10.36
CA LYS A 94 -20.19 -0.82 10.96
C LYS A 94 -18.97 -1.06 10.10
N LEU A 95 -17.78 -1.02 10.70
CA LEU A 95 -16.55 -1.35 10.01
C LEU A 95 -16.07 -2.72 10.51
N ASP A 96 -15.80 -3.64 9.60
CA ASP A 96 -15.13 -4.90 9.91
C ASP A 96 -13.61 -4.70 10.01
N VAL A 97 -13.20 -3.88 10.97
CA VAL A 97 -11.80 -3.50 11.17
C VAL A 97 -11.49 -3.34 12.66
N SER A 98 -10.20 -3.30 12.99
CA SER A 98 -9.75 -3.03 14.36
C SER A 98 -10.13 -1.63 14.84
N GLU A 99 -10.20 -1.44 16.16
CA GLU A 99 -10.49 -0.14 16.79
C GLU A 99 -9.54 0.97 16.32
N THR A 100 -8.26 0.66 16.15
CA THR A 100 -7.26 1.63 15.63
C THR A 100 -7.56 2.05 14.20
N SER A 101 -7.98 1.11 13.34
CA SER A 101 -8.37 1.40 11.96
C SER A 101 -9.66 2.23 11.92
N ALA A 102 -10.63 1.93 12.78
CA ALA A 102 -11.83 2.74 12.93
C ALA A 102 -11.51 4.17 13.41
N GLN A 103 -10.55 4.33 14.33
CA GLN A 103 -10.03 5.63 14.75
C GLN A 103 -9.38 6.42 13.60
N ILE A 104 -8.57 5.76 12.76
CA ILE A 104 -7.98 6.36 11.56
C ILE A 104 -9.06 6.85 10.60
N PHE A 105 -10.09 6.03 10.35
CA PHE A 105 -11.22 6.39 9.51
C PHE A 105 -11.97 7.62 10.05
N ILE A 106 -12.25 7.67 11.36
CA ILE A 106 -12.93 8.81 11.99
C ILE A 106 -12.09 10.08 11.91
N GLU A 107 -10.78 10.00 12.17
CA GLU A 107 -9.89 11.15 12.00
C GLU A 107 -9.98 11.70 10.58
N TRP A 108 -9.97 10.81 9.58
CA TRP A 108 -10.14 11.20 8.18
C TRP A 108 -11.51 11.83 7.91
N CYS A 109 -12.60 11.31 8.49
CA CYS A 109 -13.93 11.92 8.33
C CYS A 109 -13.96 13.39 8.78
N TYR A 110 -13.27 13.71 9.88
CA TYR A 110 -13.21 15.06 10.45
C TYR A 110 -12.18 15.97 9.80
N CYS A 111 -10.98 15.44 9.54
CA CYS A 111 -9.79 16.25 9.22
C CYS A 111 -9.22 15.96 7.83
N LYS A 112 -9.82 15.05 7.05
CA LYS A 112 -9.31 14.57 5.74
C LYS A 112 -7.85 14.09 5.77
N SER A 113 -7.43 13.64 6.95
CA SER A 113 -6.08 13.20 7.32
C SER A 113 -6.18 12.37 8.59
N SER A 114 -5.13 11.60 8.90
CA SER A 114 -5.05 10.82 10.14
C SER A 114 -3.69 10.99 10.81
N PRO A 115 -3.60 11.86 11.83
CA PRO A 115 -2.41 11.96 12.67
C PRO A 115 -2.05 10.66 13.39
N THR A 116 -3.03 9.78 13.66
CA THR A 116 -2.75 8.45 14.20
C THR A 116 -1.98 7.63 13.18
N LEU A 117 -2.48 7.50 11.95
CA LEU A 117 -1.81 6.73 10.90
C LEU A 117 -0.39 7.27 10.59
N GLU A 118 -0.25 8.59 10.53
CA GLU A 118 1.01 9.29 10.19
C GLU A 118 2.10 9.18 11.27
N LYS A 119 1.73 8.96 12.54
CA LYS A 119 2.69 8.85 13.67
C LYS A 119 3.03 7.41 14.04
N MET A 120 2.31 6.44 13.51
CA MET A 120 2.56 5.04 13.77
C MET A 120 3.90 4.60 13.16
N ALA A 121 4.47 3.52 13.71
CA ALA A 121 5.61 2.87 13.08
C ALA A 121 5.22 2.40 11.66
N PRO A 122 6.10 2.52 10.65
CA PRO A 122 5.75 2.29 9.24
C PRO A 122 4.99 0.98 8.97
N PHE A 123 5.48 -0.15 9.47
CA PHE A 123 4.83 -1.47 9.29
C PHE A 123 3.46 -1.55 10.00
N CYS A 124 3.28 -0.84 11.12
CA CYS A 124 1.97 -0.73 11.74
C CYS A 124 1.02 0.10 10.86
N SER A 125 1.51 1.20 10.26
CA SER A 125 0.73 2.00 9.33
C SER A 125 0.32 1.20 8.09
N VAL A 126 1.20 0.37 7.52
CA VAL A 126 0.87 -0.56 6.42
C VAL A 126 -0.28 -1.48 6.80
N LYS A 127 -0.17 -2.16 7.94
CA LYS A 127 -1.23 -3.07 8.40
C LYS A 127 -2.57 -2.36 8.55
N LYS A 128 -2.59 -1.15 9.13
CA LYS A 128 -3.83 -0.40 9.35
C LYS A 128 -4.40 0.24 8.09
N SER A 129 -3.56 0.70 7.16
CA SER A 129 -4.02 1.16 5.85
C SER A 129 -4.63 0.01 5.04
N MET A 130 -3.99 -1.17 5.05
CA MET A 130 -4.50 -2.35 4.36
C MET A 130 -5.80 -2.89 4.96
N GLU A 131 -5.95 -2.93 6.28
CA GLU A 131 -7.23 -3.27 6.93
C GLU A 131 -8.39 -2.38 6.42
N LEU A 132 -8.14 -1.07 6.23
CA LEU A 132 -9.14 -0.14 5.71
C LEU A 132 -9.34 -0.23 4.20
N LEU A 133 -8.31 -0.53 3.42
CA LEU A 133 -8.42 -0.79 1.98
C LEU A 133 -9.21 -2.08 1.69
N CYS A 134 -9.14 -3.09 2.57
CA CYS A 134 -10.02 -4.27 2.51
C CYS A 134 -11.48 -3.98 2.86
N CYS A 135 -11.75 -2.90 3.60
CA CYS A 135 -13.07 -2.59 4.11
C CYS A 135 -13.86 -1.72 3.11
N TYR A 136 -14.86 -2.31 2.46
CA TYR A 136 -15.69 -1.60 1.49
C TYR A 136 -16.48 -0.43 2.11
N GLU A 137 -16.90 -0.55 3.38
CA GLU A 137 -17.56 0.55 4.10
C GLU A 137 -16.65 1.78 4.27
N ALA A 138 -15.32 1.61 4.18
CA ALA A 138 -14.33 2.68 4.25
C ALA A 138 -13.93 3.24 2.88
N ASN A 139 -14.62 2.87 1.78
CA ASN A 139 -14.22 3.26 0.42
C ASN A 139 -14.04 4.78 0.21
N SER A 140 -14.79 5.58 0.96
CA SER A 140 -14.72 7.04 0.91
C SER A 140 -13.33 7.60 1.27
N CYS A 141 -12.53 6.86 2.07
CA CYS A 141 -11.17 7.26 2.44
C CYS A 141 -10.07 6.54 1.65
N TRP A 142 -10.39 5.60 0.76
CA TRP A 142 -9.39 4.80 0.04
C TRP A 142 -8.39 5.66 -0.71
N LYS A 143 -8.82 6.73 -1.38
CA LYS A 143 -7.90 7.61 -2.09
C LYS A 143 -6.81 8.21 -1.18
N TYR A 144 -7.17 8.60 0.05
CA TYR A 144 -6.20 9.09 1.03
C TYR A 144 -5.23 7.98 1.45
N LEU A 145 -5.75 6.77 1.68
CA LEU A 145 -4.93 5.61 2.08
C LEU A 145 -3.99 5.16 0.95
N GLU A 146 -4.42 5.19 -0.30
CA GLU A 146 -3.59 4.92 -1.48
C GLU A 146 -2.45 5.95 -1.58
N ASP A 147 -2.78 7.25 -1.47
CA ASP A 147 -1.78 8.31 -1.52
C ASP A 147 -0.79 8.21 -0.35
N PHE A 148 -1.27 7.86 0.84
CA PHE A 148 -0.45 7.60 2.01
C PHE A 148 0.48 6.40 1.78
N SER A 149 -0.03 5.31 1.23
CA SER A 149 0.73 4.09 0.94
C SER A 149 1.88 4.36 -0.03
N ILE A 150 1.60 5.08 -1.14
CA ILE A 150 2.62 5.51 -2.11
C ILE A 150 3.66 6.41 -1.44
N SER A 151 3.22 7.34 -0.59
CA SER A 151 4.12 8.26 0.11
C SER A 151 5.04 7.54 1.08
N LEU A 152 4.50 6.57 1.83
CA LEU A 152 5.26 5.78 2.80
C LEU A 152 6.28 4.86 2.11
N SER A 153 5.90 4.24 0.98
CA SER A 153 6.80 3.40 0.18
C SER A 153 7.97 4.17 -0.43
N HIS A 154 7.81 5.46 -0.72
CA HIS A 154 8.95 6.30 -1.15
C HIS A 154 9.97 6.54 -0.03
N LEU A 155 9.54 6.49 1.24
CA LEU A 155 10.41 6.75 2.38
C LEU A 155 11.24 5.53 2.76
N LEU A 156 10.66 4.33 2.61
CA LEU A 156 11.24 3.07 3.07
C LEU A 156 11.01 1.97 2.02
N PRO A 157 12.05 1.47 1.34
CA PRO A 157 11.93 0.41 0.34
C PRO A 157 11.20 -0.84 0.86
N ASP A 158 11.55 -1.28 2.07
CA ASP A 158 11.03 -2.47 2.74
C ASP A 158 9.50 -2.41 2.94
N VAL A 159 8.94 -1.20 3.05
CA VAL A 159 7.48 -1.00 3.16
C VAL A 159 6.78 -1.38 1.86
N SER A 160 7.41 -1.20 0.70
CA SER A 160 6.83 -1.57 -0.59
C SER A 160 6.56 -3.06 -0.68
N ILE A 161 7.49 -3.89 -0.20
CA ILE A 161 7.34 -5.36 -0.19
C ILE A 161 6.18 -5.77 0.71
N GLU A 162 6.07 -5.15 1.88
CA GLU A 162 4.98 -5.46 2.81
C GLU A 162 3.62 -5.16 2.17
N TYR A 163 3.48 -4.01 1.49
CA TYR A 163 2.27 -3.73 0.71
C TYR A 163 2.01 -4.79 -0.36
N LEU A 164 3.01 -5.17 -1.16
CA LEU A 164 2.87 -6.20 -2.21
C LEU A 164 2.43 -7.56 -1.64
N ARG A 165 2.98 -7.96 -0.48
CA ARG A 165 2.56 -9.18 0.24
C ARG A 165 1.10 -9.11 0.69
N TYR A 166 0.64 -7.95 1.16
CA TYR A 166 -0.78 -7.77 1.50
C TYR A 166 -1.69 -7.89 0.27
N PHE A 167 -1.27 -7.37 -0.88
CA PHE A 167 -2.00 -7.49 -2.13
C PHE A 167 -2.20 -8.94 -2.57
N GLU A 168 -1.18 -9.79 -2.44
CA GLU A 168 -1.27 -11.22 -2.74
C GLU A 168 -2.23 -11.94 -1.78
N ASN A 169 -2.08 -11.70 -0.47
CA ASN A 169 -2.80 -12.44 0.55
C ASN A 169 -4.30 -12.08 0.67
N ASN A 170 -4.70 -10.91 0.20
CA ASN A 170 -6.07 -10.39 0.37
C ASN A 170 -6.80 -10.16 -0.97
N ASP A 171 -6.20 -10.59 -2.09
CA ASP A 171 -6.75 -10.46 -3.46
C ASP A 171 -7.24 -9.03 -3.79
N LEU A 172 -6.48 -8.03 -3.32
CA LEU A 172 -6.82 -6.61 -3.45
C LEU A 172 -6.42 -6.00 -4.79
N ILE A 173 -5.69 -6.74 -5.63
CA ILE A 173 -5.11 -6.20 -6.85
C ILE A 173 -6.20 -5.67 -7.78
N ASP A 174 -7.31 -6.39 -7.90
CA ASP A 174 -8.43 -5.98 -8.76
C ASP A 174 -9.17 -4.74 -8.22
N ASN A 175 -9.17 -4.54 -6.89
CA ASN A 175 -9.81 -3.39 -6.25
C ASN A 175 -8.92 -2.14 -6.31
N HIS A 176 -7.60 -2.29 -6.25
CA HIS A 176 -6.64 -1.19 -6.26
C HIS A 176 -5.49 -1.40 -7.27
N PRO A 177 -5.79 -1.59 -8.57
CA PRO A 177 -4.76 -1.93 -9.57
C PRO A 177 -3.73 -0.81 -9.73
N ILE A 178 -4.16 0.45 -9.67
CA ILE A 178 -3.29 1.63 -9.77
C ILE A 178 -2.36 1.73 -8.56
N LEU A 179 -2.83 1.38 -7.35
CA LEU A 179 -1.96 1.37 -6.17
C LEU A 179 -0.92 0.26 -6.30
N PHE A 180 -1.35 -0.96 -6.65
CA PHE A 180 -0.46 -2.10 -6.86
C PHE A 180 0.65 -1.80 -7.88
N GLU A 181 0.28 -1.23 -9.02
CA GLU A 181 1.23 -0.79 -10.05
C GLU A 181 2.24 0.23 -9.51
N LYS A 182 1.77 1.27 -8.80
CA LYS A 182 2.65 2.29 -8.24
C LYS A 182 3.59 1.75 -7.17
N ILE A 183 3.11 0.89 -6.28
CA ILE A 183 3.97 0.23 -5.30
C ILE A 183 5.01 -0.66 -6.01
N THR A 184 4.60 -1.38 -7.06
CA THR A 184 5.51 -2.18 -7.89
C THR A 184 6.59 -1.32 -8.54
N GLN A 185 6.22 -0.17 -9.10
CA GLN A 185 7.19 0.78 -9.66
C GLN A 185 8.20 1.26 -8.62
N ILE A 186 7.73 1.62 -7.42
CA ILE A 186 8.61 2.05 -6.32
C ILE A 186 9.54 0.91 -5.91
N PHE A 187 9.02 -0.31 -5.76
CA PHE A 187 9.82 -1.48 -5.39
C PHE A 187 10.98 -1.69 -6.36
N PHE A 188 10.71 -1.83 -7.67
CA PHE A 188 11.77 -2.05 -8.65
C PHE A 188 12.68 -0.83 -8.86
N ALA A 189 12.18 0.39 -8.70
CA ALA A 189 13.01 1.59 -8.76
C ALA A 189 13.99 1.68 -7.57
N THR A 190 13.54 1.29 -6.38
CA THR A 190 14.35 1.38 -5.15
C THR A 190 15.29 0.18 -4.98
N PHE A 191 14.88 -1.01 -5.44
CA PHE A 191 15.68 -2.24 -5.49
C PHE A 191 17.08 -2.00 -6.05
N ASN A 192 17.16 -1.29 -7.18
CA ASN A 192 18.40 -0.96 -7.88
C ASN A 192 19.36 -0.03 -7.10
N SER A 193 18.83 0.74 -6.15
CA SER A 193 19.56 1.85 -5.51
C SER A 193 20.13 1.51 -4.13
N GLN A 194 19.64 0.46 -3.47
CA GLN A 194 19.98 0.14 -2.08
C GLN A 194 20.51 -1.29 -1.85
N GLY A 195 20.87 -2.03 -2.90
CA GLY A 195 21.44 -3.38 -2.77
C GLY A 195 20.39 -4.42 -2.33
N GLY A 196 19.19 -4.34 -2.91
CA GLY A 196 18.00 -5.04 -2.45
C GLY A 196 17.93 -6.54 -2.74
N ASP A 197 19.04 -7.25 -2.94
CA ASP A 197 19.03 -8.69 -3.27
C ASP A 197 18.24 -9.54 -2.26
N ASP A 198 18.26 -9.16 -0.98
CA ASP A 198 17.48 -9.86 0.06
C ASP A 198 15.97 -9.74 -0.16
N PHE A 199 15.52 -8.66 -0.81
CA PHE A 199 14.11 -8.33 -0.98
C PHE A 199 13.44 -9.00 -2.18
N ILE A 200 14.20 -9.34 -3.23
CA ILE A 200 13.62 -10.12 -4.34
C ILE A 200 13.38 -11.58 -3.92
N ASN A 201 14.21 -12.10 -3.01
CA ASN A 201 14.01 -13.42 -2.38
C ASN A 201 12.73 -13.48 -1.53
N ASP A 202 12.29 -12.31 -1.05
CA ASP A 202 11.11 -12.14 -0.22
C ASP A 202 9.79 -12.13 -1.01
N LEU A 203 9.86 -12.05 -2.35
CA LEU A 203 8.70 -12.12 -3.25
C LEU A 203 8.49 -13.56 -3.74
N SER A 204 7.25 -14.04 -3.60
CA SER A 204 6.84 -15.29 -4.23
C SER A 204 6.93 -15.16 -5.76
N GLN A 205 7.24 -16.25 -6.47
CA GLN A 205 7.23 -16.23 -7.94
C GLN A 205 5.87 -15.77 -8.52
N PRO A 206 4.70 -16.20 -8.00
CA PRO A 206 3.41 -15.69 -8.46
C PRO A 206 3.25 -14.17 -8.30
N LEU A 207 3.65 -13.61 -7.15
CA LEU A 207 3.59 -12.18 -6.90
C LEU A 207 4.55 -11.41 -7.81
N LEU A 208 5.78 -11.92 -7.98
CA LEU A 208 6.76 -11.36 -8.90
C LEU A 208 6.21 -11.27 -10.32
N LEU A 209 5.59 -12.34 -10.83
CA LEU A 209 4.97 -12.35 -12.16
C LEU A 209 3.83 -11.32 -12.24
N ARG A 210 2.96 -11.24 -11.23
CA ARG A 210 1.90 -10.21 -11.16
C ARG A 210 2.48 -8.79 -11.20
N CYS A 211 3.56 -8.53 -10.47
CA CYS A 211 4.27 -7.25 -10.52
C CYS A 211 4.81 -6.95 -11.92
N LEU A 212 5.51 -7.89 -12.56
CA LEU A 212 6.05 -7.72 -13.91
C LEU A 212 4.95 -7.51 -14.96
N HIS A 213 3.82 -8.22 -14.84
CA HIS A 213 2.65 -7.97 -15.68
C HIS A 213 2.13 -6.54 -15.53
N SER A 214 2.04 -6.01 -14.31
CA SER A 214 1.63 -4.62 -14.09
C SER A 214 2.57 -3.61 -14.77
N LEU A 215 3.89 -3.89 -14.79
CA LEU A 215 4.88 -3.06 -15.47
C LEU A 215 4.79 -3.14 -17.00
N SER A 216 4.40 -4.29 -17.55
CA SER A 216 4.20 -4.45 -19.01
C SER A 216 3.09 -3.57 -19.58
N GLN A 217 2.06 -3.27 -18.78
CA GLN A 217 0.89 -2.49 -19.20
C GLN A 217 1.19 -0.99 -19.31
N LEU A 218 2.27 -0.50 -18.69
CA LEU A 218 2.71 0.90 -18.76
C LEU A 218 3.35 1.30 -20.09
N HIS A 219 3.72 0.33 -20.93
CA HIS A 219 4.48 0.56 -22.16
C HIS A 219 3.65 0.31 -23.43
N GLN A 220 2.32 0.25 -23.30
CA GLN A 220 1.35 0.23 -24.42
C GLN A 220 0.63 1.58 -24.53
#